data_AF-A0AAF0U036-F1
#
_entry.id   AF-A0AAF0U036-F1
#
_cell.length_a   1.000
_cell.length_b   1.000
_cell.length_c   1.000
_cell.angle_alpha   90.00
_cell.angle_beta   90.00
_cell.angle_gamma   90.00
#
_symmetry.space_group_name_H-M   'P 1'
#
loop_
_entity.id
_entity.type
_entity.pdbx_description
1 polymer ?
#
loop_
_entity_poly.entity_id
_entity_poly.type
_entity_poly.pdbx_seq_one_letter_code
_entity_poly.pdbx_strand_id
1 'polypeptide(L)'
;MRFDLRTFDRSDILLKSEAILLGFQHYLVMLGTIVIIPTALVPQMGGGNEEKAQVIQTSLFVAGLNTLLQSIFGTRLPAVIGGSYTFVAPTISIILSGQWNDEDPVSKFKKIMRATQGALIVASTLQIVLGFSGLWRNVTRFLSPLSAVPLVSLVGFGLYEFGFPGVAKCVEIGLPELVLLVIFSQYLAHLIRPGKNIFDRFAVLFTVIIVWIYAHLLTVGGAYNGKPPKTQASCRTDRAGLISGAQWHVLCSFIFHFSNVLAWV
;
A
#
# COMPACT_ATOMS: atom_id res chain seq x y z
N MET A 1 8.99 27.62 -17.74
CA MET A 1 9.07 26.73 -18.92
C MET A 1 7.85 26.98 -19.79
N ARG A 2 8.05 27.66 -20.91
CA ARG A 2 7.02 27.95 -21.91
C ARG A 2 6.90 26.71 -22.80
N PHE A 3 5.72 26.07 -22.80
CA PHE A 3 5.42 24.96 -23.70
C PHE A 3 5.27 25.52 -25.11
N ASP A 4 6.24 25.24 -25.99
CA ASP A 4 6.13 25.51 -27.42
C ASP A 4 5.63 24.24 -28.12
N LEU A 5 4.64 24.41 -28.98
CA LEU A 5 3.73 23.38 -29.52
C LEU A 5 4.09 23.07 -30.99
N ARG A 6 5.37 22.87 -31.29
CA ARG A 6 5.82 22.73 -32.69
C ARG A 6 6.99 21.76 -32.91
N THR A 7 6.79 20.48 -32.60
CA THR A 7 7.38 19.30 -33.28
C THR A 7 6.80 18.04 -32.65
N PHE A 8 5.83 17.40 -33.31
CA PHE A 8 5.25 16.14 -32.86
C PHE A 8 6.07 14.99 -33.46
N ASP A 9 7.05 14.47 -32.71
CA ASP A 9 7.96 13.40 -33.16
C ASP A 9 7.62 12.04 -32.52
N ARG A 10 8.00 10.95 -33.20
CA ARG A 10 7.81 9.53 -32.81
C ARG A 10 8.45 9.18 -31.46
N SER A 11 9.41 9.98 -31.01
CA SER A 11 10.06 9.95 -29.70
C SER A 11 9.10 10.31 -28.55
N ASP A 12 8.13 11.23 -28.75
CA ASP A 12 7.12 11.58 -27.73
C ASP A 12 6.08 10.46 -27.53
N ILE A 13 5.79 9.67 -28.55
CA ILE A 13 4.86 8.53 -28.46
C ILE A 13 5.48 7.40 -27.63
N LEU A 14 6.78 7.13 -27.83
CA LEU A 14 7.52 6.13 -27.06
C LEU A 14 7.67 6.57 -25.58
N LEU A 15 7.92 7.86 -25.34
CA LEU A 15 7.98 8.41 -23.99
C LEU A 15 6.62 8.31 -23.26
N LYS A 16 5.50 8.50 -23.99
CA LYS A 16 4.14 8.37 -23.45
C LYS A 16 3.80 6.92 -23.09
N SER A 17 4.12 5.95 -23.93
CA SER A 17 3.86 4.54 -23.63
C SER A 17 4.74 4.04 -22.47
N GLU A 18 6.01 4.44 -22.42
CA GLU A 18 6.90 4.15 -21.30
C GLU A 18 6.40 4.77 -19.99
N ALA A 19 5.92 6.02 -20.01
CA ALA A 19 5.36 6.68 -18.83
C ALA A 19 4.08 6.01 -18.33
N ILE A 20 3.20 5.56 -19.23
CA ILE A 20 1.98 4.82 -18.86
C ILE A 20 2.33 3.49 -18.19
N LEU A 21 3.27 2.73 -18.76
CA LEU A 21 3.74 1.47 -18.19
C LEU A 21 4.41 1.66 -16.83
N LEU A 22 5.24 2.69 -16.69
CA LEU A 22 5.92 3.01 -15.43
C LEU A 22 4.93 3.48 -14.35
N GLY A 23 3.92 4.25 -14.74
CA GLY A 23 2.82 4.65 -13.87
C GLY A 23 1.99 3.44 -13.41
N PHE A 24 1.70 2.50 -14.30
CA PHE A 24 1.02 1.25 -13.96
C PHE A 24 1.85 0.40 -12.99
N GLN A 25 3.17 0.34 -13.18
CA GLN A 25 4.07 -0.32 -12.24
C GLN A 25 4.05 0.34 -10.86
N HIS A 26 4.12 1.67 -10.79
CA HIS A 26 4.05 2.40 -9.52
C HIS A 26 2.73 2.13 -8.82
N TYR A 27 1.63 2.09 -9.57
CA TYR A 27 0.33 1.71 -9.05
C TYR A 27 0.34 0.29 -8.46
N LEU A 28 0.83 -0.72 -9.18
CA LEU A 28 0.88 -2.11 -8.69
C LEU A 28 1.74 -2.28 -7.43
N VAL A 29 2.88 -1.62 -7.36
CA VAL A 29 3.75 -1.67 -6.16
C VAL A 29 3.04 -1.01 -4.98
N MET A 30 2.40 0.14 -5.20
CA MET A 30 1.68 0.87 -4.15
C MET A 30 0.41 0.15 -3.70
N LEU A 31 -0.25 -0.61 -4.58
CA LEU A 31 -1.37 -1.48 -4.20
C LEU A 31 -0.95 -2.47 -3.10
N GLY A 32 0.23 -3.10 -3.24
CA GLY A 32 0.74 -4.05 -2.25
C GLY A 32 0.84 -3.40 -0.86
N THR A 33 1.47 -2.22 -0.80
CA THR A 33 1.65 -1.49 0.46
C THR A 33 0.33 -1.04 1.09
N ILE A 34 -0.63 -0.59 0.27
CA ILE A 34 -1.94 -0.11 0.75
C ILE A 34 -2.80 -1.27 1.27
N VAL A 35 -2.74 -2.44 0.64
CA VAL A 35 -3.56 -3.61 1.04
C VAL A 35 -3.04 -4.29 2.30
N ILE A 36 -1.74 -4.20 2.59
CA ILE A 36 -1.12 -4.80 3.79
C ILE A 36 -1.72 -4.23 5.09
N ILE A 37 -1.90 -2.91 5.17
CA ILE A 37 -2.36 -2.25 6.40
C ILE A 37 -3.77 -2.72 6.82
N PRO A 38 -4.82 -2.62 5.97
CA PRO A 38 -6.14 -3.13 6.30
C PRO A 38 -6.16 -4.64 6.50
N THR A 39 -5.33 -5.39 5.77
CA THR A 39 -5.23 -6.85 5.92
C THR A 39 -4.70 -7.25 7.29
N ALA A 40 -3.79 -6.47 7.87
CA ALA A 40 -3.27 -6.70 9.21
C ALA A 40 -4.23 -6.21 10.31
N LEU A 41 -4.88 -5.06 10.11
CA LEU A 41 -5.66 -4.38 11.15
C LEU A 41 -7.12 -4.83 11.24
N VAL A 42 -7.82 -4.98 10.11
CA VAL A 42 -9.27 -5.27 10.09
C VAL A 42 -9.64 -6.56 10.84
N PRO A 43 -8.90 -7.69 10.68
CA PRO A 43 -9.19 -8.90 11.44
C PRO A 43 -9.03 -8.72 12.95
N GLN A 44 -8.11 -7.87 13.40
CA GLN A 44 -7.88 -7.60 14.83
C GLN A 44 -9.00 -6.73 15.44
N MET A 45 -9.66 -5.92 14.62
CA MET A 45 -10.82 -5.12 15.01
C MET A 45 -12.13 -5.92 15.06
N GLY A 46 -12.12 -7.18 14.62
CA GLY A 46 -13.32 -8.02 14.50
C GLY A 46 -14.05 -7.89 13.15
N GLY A 47 -13.46 -7.20 12.17
CA GLY A 47 -14.03 -7.08 10.83
C GLY A 47 -13.83 -8.33 9.99
N GLY A 48 -14.84 -8.68 9.19
CA GLY A 48 -14.81 -9.78 8.25
C GLY A 48 -14.21 -9.41 6.88
N ASN A 49 -14.49 -10.25 5.88
CA ASN A 49 -14.02 -10.03 4.51
C ASN A 49 -14.70 -8.81 3.85
N GLU A 50 -15.95 -8.52 4.21
CA GLU A 50 -16.72 -7.40 3.68
C GLU A 50 -16.16 -6.06 4.19
N GLU A 51 -15.97 -5.91 5.50
CA GLU A 51 -15.37 -4.72 6.09
C GLU A 51 -13.94 -4.51 5.59
N LYS A 52 -13.18 -5.61 5.45
CA LYS A 52 -11.83 -5.55 4.88
C LYS A 52 -11.84 -5.00 3.46
N ALA A 53 -12.74 -5.50 2.59
CA ALA A 53 -12.86 -5.01 1.22
C ALA A 53 -13.26 -3.53 1.18
N GLN A 54 -14.21 -3.11 2.03
CA GLN A 54 -14.63 -1.71 2.14
C GLN A 54 -13.47 -0.79 2.54
N VAL A 55 -12.65 -1.17 3.53
CA VAL A 55 -11.48 -0.37 3.95
C VAL A 55 -10.41 -0.30 2.87
N ILE A 56 -10.17 -1.39 2.14
CA ILE A 56 -9.20 -1.39 1.03
C ILE A 56 -9.68 -0.47 -0.10
N GLN A 57 -10.95 -0.60 -0.51
CA GLN A 57 -11.51 0.21 -1.59
C GLN A 57 -11.49 1.71 -1.25
N THR A 58 -11.90 2.06 -0.03
CA THR A 58 -11.87 3.45 0.43
C THR A 58 -10.44 4.00 0.54
N SER A 59 -9.50 3.19 1.03
CA SER A 59 -8.08 3.60 1.12
C SER A 59 -7.48 3.85 -0.27
N LEU A 60 -7.78 3.01 -1.25
CA LEU A 60 -7.33 3.18 -2.64
C LEU A 60 -7.93 4.43 -3.29
N PHE A 61 -9.21 4.66 -3.08
CA PHE A 61 -9.89 5.85 -3.60
C PHE A 61 -9.32 7.13 -3.01
N VAL A 62 -9.15 7.17 -1.69
CA VAL A 62 -8.59 8.33 -0.97
C VAL A 62 -7.13 8.56 -1.34
N ALA A 63 -6.31 7.50 -1.42
CA ALA A 63 -4.92 7.61 -1.86
C ALA A 63 -4.80 8.20 -3.29
N GLY A 64 -5.67 7.77 -4.20
CA GLY A 64 -5.74 8.31 -5.56
C GLY A 64 -6.12 9.80 -5.58
N LEU A 65 -7.14 10.19 -4.80
CA LEU A 65 -7.56 11.59 -4.68
C LEU A 65 -6.46 12.47 -4.08
N ASN A 66 -5.81 12.02 -3.00
CA ASN A 66 -4.73 12.78 -2.37
C ASN A 66 -3.53 12.93 -3.30
N THR A 67 -3.16 11.86 -4.02
CA THR A 67 -2.06 11.92 -5.00
C THR A 67 -2.37 12.90 -6.14
N LEU A 68 -3.64 12.96 -6.58
CA LEU A 68 -4.09 13.92 -7.59
C LEU A 68 -4.03 15.36 -7.04
N LEU A 69 -4.52 15.58 -5.82
CA LEU A 69 -4.46 16.89 -5.14
C LEU A 69 -3.00 17.35 -4.94
N GLN A 70 -2.12 16.46 -4.50
CA GLN A 70 -0.69 16.71 -4.34
C GLN A 70 0.00 17.11 -5.65
N SER A 71 -0.41 16.48 -6.75
CA SER A 71 0.15 16.73 -8.09
C SER A 71 -0.38 18.02 -8.71
N ILE A 72 -1.65 18.39 -8.48
CA ILE A 72 -2.29 19.57 -9.07
C ILE A 72 -2.08 20.83 -8.23
N PHE A 73 -2.41 20.77 -6.94
CA PHE A 73 -2.45 21.92 -6.02
C PHE A 73 -1.27 21.98 -5.04
N GLY A 74 -0.63 20.84 -4.76
CA GLY A 74 0.49 20.78 -3.83
C GLY A 74 1.82 21.21 -4.45
N THR A 75 2.89 20.49 -4.13
CA THR A 75 4.27 20.80 -4.55
C THR A 75 4.55 20.52 -6.04
N ARG A 76 3.57 19.97 -6.78
CA ARG A 76 3.69 19.53 -8.18
C ARG A 76 4.82 18.50 -8.40
N LEU A 77 5.23 17.83 -7.32
CA LEU A 77 6.20 16.75 -7.37
C LEU A 77 5.46 15.43 -7.59
N PRO A 78 6.01 14.50 -8.39
CA PRO A 78 5.46 13.17 -8.57
C PRO A 78 5.68 12.33 -7.30
N ALA A 79 4.81 12.52 -6.29
CA ALA A 79 4.84 11.82 -5.02
C ALA A 79 3.51 11.09 -4.79
N VAL A 80 3.57 9.76 -4.67
CA VAL A 80 2.37 8.94 -4.40
C VAL A 80 2.08 8.98 -2.90
N ILE A 81 0.87 9.40 -2.55
CA ILE A 81 0.40 9.47 -1.16
C ILE A 81 -0.36 8.18 -0.83
N GLY A 82 0.05 7.53 0.25
CA GLY A 82 -0.60 6.35 0.81
C GLY A 82 -0.72 6.41 2.33
N GLY A 83 -1.33 5.39 2.93
CA GLY A 83 -1.39 5.27 4.39
C GLY A 83 0.00 5.12 4.99
N SER A 84 0.31 5.88 6.04
CA SER A 84 1.60 5.75 6.74
C SER A 84 1.59 4.57 7.71
N TYR A 85 2.63 3.74 7.63
CA TYR A 85 2.87 2.63 8.54
C TYR A 85 3.07 3.06 9.99
N THR A 86 3.50 4.31 10.22
CA THR A 86 3.66 4.85 11.57
C THR A 86 2.35 4.88 12.35
N PHE A 87 1.20 4.90 11.67
CA PHE A 87 -0.12 4.87 12.31
C PHE A 87 -0.62 3.45 12.65
N VAL A 88 0.08 2.40 12.21
CA VAL A 88 -0.31 1.01 12.50
C VAL A 88 -0.15 0.72 14.00
N ALA A 89 1.00 1.07 14.58
CA ALA A 89 1.27 0.88 16.01
C ALA A 89 0.25 1.58 16.94
N PRO A 90 -0.07 2.88 16.77
CA PRO A 90 -1.09 3.52 17.60
C PRO A 90 -2.49 2.93 17.35
N THR A 91 -2.80 2.49 16.12
CA THR A 91 -4.08 1.81 15.85
C THR A 91 -4.18 0.49 16.60
N ILE A 92 -3.10 -0.32 16.65
CA ILE A 92 -3.05 -1.54 17.44
C ILE A 92 -3.24 -1.24 18.93
N SER A 93 -2.63 -0.16 19.45
CA SER A 93 -2.82 0.28 20.82
C SER A 93 -4.29 0.60 21.13
N ILE A 94 -4.99 1.30 20.22
CA ILE A 94 -6.43 1.57 20.34
C ILE A 94 -7.24 0.27 20.35
N ILE A 95 -6.91 -0.69 19.48
CA ILE A 95 -7.57 -2.01 19.44
C ILE A 95 -7.39 -2.76 20.77
N LEU A 96 -6.16 -2.80 21.27
CA LEU A 96 -5.78 -3.56 22.47
C LEU A 96 -6.27 -2.91 23.78
N SER A 97 -6.59 -1.61 23.76
CA SER A 97 -7.13 -0.90 24.92
C SER A 97 -8.41 -1.54 25.48
N GLY A 98 -9.13 -2.34 24.69
CA GLY A 98 -10.35 -3.03 25.12
C GLY A 98 -11.53 -2.12 25.46
N GLN A 99 -11.34 -0.79 25.40
CA GLN A 99 -12.34 0.21 25.79
C GLN A 99 -13.63 0.14 24.94
N TRP A 100 -13.52 -0.43 23.73
CA TRP A 100 -14.61 -0.54 22.75
C TRP A 100 -14.98 -2.01 22.49
N ASN A 101 -14.82 -2.88 23.48
CA ASN A 101 -15.13 -4.31 23.34
C ASN A 101 -16.64 -4.56 23.51
N ASP A 102 -17.37 -4.69 22.40
CA ASP A 102 -18.76 -5.16 22.37
C ASP A 102 -18.84 -6.65 22.01
N GLU A 103 -19.97 -7.30 22.33
CA GLU A 103 -20.29 -8.68 21.91
C GLU A 103 -20.45 -8.80 20.39
N ASP A 104 -20.98 -7.76 19.73
CA ASP A 104 -21.17 -7.76 18.28
C ASP A 104 -19.88 -7.34 17.53
N PRO A 105 -19.31 -8.19 16.66
CA PRO A 105 -18.04 -7.90 15.98
C PRO A 105 -18.12 -6.69 15.03
N VAL A 106 -19.28 -6.48 14.38
CA VAL A 106 -19.50 -5.38 13.45
C VAL A 106 -19.62 -4.03 14.18
N SER A 107 -20.24 -4.02 15.37
CA SER A 107 -20.39 -2.79 16.15
C SER A 107 -19.04 -2.39 16.76
N LYS A 108 -18.27 -3.37 17.27
CA LYS A 108 -16.89 -3.22 17.72
C LYS A 108 -16.01 -2.63 16.61
N PHE A 109 -16.04 -3.20 15.42
CA PHE A 109 -15.30 -2.70 14.26
C PHE A 109 -15.66 -1.22 13.98
N LYS A 110 -16.94 -0.87 13.92
CA LYS A 110 -17.39 0.51 13.66
C LYS A 110 -16.94 1.49 14.75
N LYS A 111 -16.98 1.11 16.02
CA LYS A 111 -16.53 1.98 17.13
C LYS A 111 -15.01 2.20 17.07
N ILE A 112 -14.22 1.14 16.87
CA ILE A 112 -12.76 1.25 16.74
C ILE A 112 -12.37 2.09 15.53
N MET A 113 -13.04 1.90 14.39
CA MET A 113 -12.82 2.71 13.20
C MET A 113 -13.10 4.18 13.47
N ARG A 114 -14.23 4.53 14.10
CA ARG A 114 -14.54 5.93 14.47
C ARG A 114 -13.51 6.53 15.43
N ALA A 115 -13.07 5.77 16.44
CA ALA A 115 -12.04 6.21 17.37
C ALA A 115 -10.69 6.46 16.67
N THR A 116 -10.28 5.53 15.80
CA THR A 116 -9.04 5.65 15.01
C THR A 116 -9.09 6.86 14.09
N GLN A 117 -10.22 7.06 13.39
CA GLN A 117 -10.43 8.23 12.55
C GLN A 117 -10.33 9.52 13.37
N GLY A 118 -11.06 9.63 14.48
CA GLY A 118 -11.00 10.81 15.36
C GLY A 118 -9.57 11.11 15.84
N ALA A 119 -8.82 10.09 16.24
CA ALA A 119 -7.42 10.24 16.64
C ALA A 119 -6.54 10.76 15.49
N LEU A 120 -6.71 10.23 14.27
CA LEU A 120 -5.99 10.68 13.08
C LEU A 120 -6.31 12.13 12.71
N ILE A 121 -7.57 12.57 12.89
CA ILE A 121 -7.98 13.97 12.66
C ILE A 121 -7.25 14.92 13.60
N VAL A 122 -7.22 14.59 14.88
CA VAL A 122 -6.53 15.40 15.90
C VAL A 122 -5.03 15.43 15.62
N ALA A 123 -4.42 14.26 15.35
CA ALA A 123 -3.01 14.16 14.99
C ALA A 123 -2.67 15.01 13.75
N SER A 124 -3.51 14.97 12.71
CA SER A 124 -3.30 15.73 11.47
C SER A 124 -3.42 17.23 11.73
N THR A 125 -4.40 17.67 12.50
CA THR A 125 -4.56 19.09 12.88
C THR A 125 -3.33 19.60 13.63
N LEU A 126 -2.82 18.82 14.59
CA LEU A 126 -1.60 19.16 15.32
C LEU A 126 -0.39 19.25 14.38
N GLN A 127 -0.25 18.31 13.46
CA GLN A 127 0.86 18.30 12.50
C GLN A 127 0.79 19.50 11.55
N ILE A 128 -0.40 19.92 11.12
CA ILE A 128 -0.62 21.13 10.31
C ILE A 128 -0.21 22.38 11.10
N VAL A 129 -0.68 22.53 12.34
CA VAL A 129 -0.33 23.68 13.19
C VAL A 129 1.19 23.76 13.40
N LEU A 130 1.83 22.63 13.71
CA LEU A 130 3.29 22.56 13.86
C LEU A 130 4.03 22.85 12.55
N GLY A 131 3.50 22.39 11.41
CA GLY A 131 4.04 22.67 10.09
C GLY A 131 4.02 24.17 9.75
N PHE A 132 2.88 24.84 9.95
CA PHE A 132 2.74 26.27 9.70
C PHE A 132 3.48 27.15 10.72
N SER A 133 3.68 26.68 11.95
CA SER A 133 4.42 27.43 12.99
C SER A 133 5.91 27.64 12.67
N GLY A 134 6.45 26.98 11.63
CA GLY A 134 7.87 27.04 11.28
C GLY A 134 8.79 26.30 12.27
N LEU A 135 8.25 25.77 13.38
CA LEU A 135 9.00 24.99 14.37
C LEU A 135 9.63 23.75 13.75
N TRP A 136 8.95 23.12 12.79
CA TRP A 136 9.46 21.95 12.06
C TRP A 136 10.80 22.24 11.39
N ARG A 137 11.00 23.46 10.85
CA ARG A 137 12.26 23.88 10.23
C ARG A 137 13.42 23.95 11.23
N ASN A 138 13.13 24.32 12.47
CA ASN A 138 14.14 24.34 13.53
C ASN A 138 14.48 22.92 13.97
N VAL A 139 13.48 22.06 14.13
CA VAL A 139 13.65 20.64 14.51
C VAL A 139 14.44 19.87 13.45
N THR A 140 14.13 20.04 12.16
CA THR A 140 14.85 19.35 11.08
C THR A 140 16.31 19.80 10.96
N ARG A 141 16.67 20.98 11.45
CA ARG A 141 18.08 21.42 11.56
C ARG A 141 18.87 20.61 12.59
N PHE A 142 18.22 20.07 13.61
CA PHE A 142 18.84 19.18 14.59
C PHE A 142 18.92 17.72 14.10
N LEU A 143 18.11 17.35 13.11
CA LEU A 143 18.16 16.02 12.49
C LEU A 143 19.34 15.95 11.52
N SER A 144 20.51 15.63 12.06
CA SER A 144 21.67 15.27 11.25
C SER A 144 21.39 13.99 10.44
N PRO A 145 22.03 13.80 9.29
CA PRO A 145 21.92 12.56 8.52
C PRO A 145 22.31 11.32 9.34
N LEU A 146 23.18 11.49 10.34
CA LEU A 146 23.58 10.43 11.28
C LEU A 146 22.42 9.90 12.13
N SER A 147 21.45 10.74 12.49
CA SER A 147 20.24 10.32 13.21
C SER A 147 19.10 9.89 12.28
N ALA A 148 19.03 10.47 11.08
CA ALA A 148 17.96 10.19 10.12
C ALA A 148 18.09 8.80 9.47
N VAL A 149 19.30 8.38 9.11
CA VAL A 149 19.53 7.09 8.43
C VAL A 149 19.11 5.89 9.29
N PRO A 150 19.49 5.78 10.58
CA PRO A 150 19.01 4.70 11.44
C PRO A 150 17.49 4.74 11.63
N LEU A 151 16.90 5.93 11.76
CA LEU A 151 15.45 6.09 11.92
C LEU A 151 14.69 5.53 10.70
N VAL A 152 15.08 5.95 9.49
CA VAL A 152 14.46 5.46 8.25
C VAL A 152 14.71 3.96 8.06
N SER A 153 15.91 3.48 8.42
CA SER A 153 16.24 2.05 8.35
C SER A 153 15.36 1.24 9.29
N LEU A 154 15.12 1.70 10.52
CA LEU A 154 14.24 1.04 11.49
C LEU A 154 12.77 1.02 11.03
N VAL A 155 12.29 2.12 10.43
CA VAL A 155 10.95 2.15 9.82
C VAL A 155 10.85 1.15 8.66
N GLY A 156 11.89 1.06 7.83
CA GLY A 156 12.01 0.07 6.77
C GLY A 156 12.05 -1.37 7.30
N PHE A 157 12.82 -1.63 8.36
CA PHE A 157 12.90 -2.94 8.99
C PHE A 157 11.56 -3.36 9.63
N GLY A 158 10.81 -2.41 10.20
CA GLY A 158 9.49 -2.67 10.78
C GLY A 158 8.47 -3.19 9.75
N LEU A 159 8.65 -2.91 8.46
CA LEU A 159 7.77 -3.45 7.40
C LEU A 159 7.93 -4.96 7.21
N TYR A 160 9.13 -5.49 7.45
CA TYR A 160 9.40 -6.91 7.31
C TYR A 160 8.62 -7.75 8.32
N GLU A 161 8.36 -7.23 9.52
CA GLU A 161 7.50 -7.88 10.52
C GLU A 161 6.06 -8.09 10.04
N PHE A 162 5.58 -7.29 9.09
CA PHE A 162 4.25 -7.47 8.49
C PHE A 162 4.31 -8.25 7.17
N GLY A 163 5.36 -8.04 6.38
CA GLY A 163 5.55 -8.72 5.09
C GLY A 163 5.85 -10.20 5.23
N PHE A 164 6.85 -10.57 6.05
CA PHE A 164 7.28 -11.96 6.19
C PHE A 164 6.19 -12.91 6.70
N PRO A 165 5.35 -12.57 7.71
CA PRO A 165 4.26 -13.43 8.10
C PRO A 165 3.21 -13.64 6.99
N GLY A 166 3.04 -12.68 6.08
CA GLY A 166 2.20 -12.83 4.90
C GLY A 166 2.75 -13.90 3.95
N VAL A 167 4.04 -13.83 3.66
CA VAL A 167 4.77 -14.79 2.81
C VAL A 167 4.85 -16.17 3.48
N ALA A 168 5.09 -16.22 4.79
CA ALA A 168 5.26 -17.45 5.56
C ALA A 168 3.97 -18.28 5.68
N LYS A 169 2.78 -17.64 5.63
CA LYS A 169 1.49 -18.35 5.57
C LYS A 169 1.40 -19.28 4.36
N CYS A 170 2.09 -18.96 3.27
CA CYS A 170 2.15 -19.73 2.04
C CYS A 170 3.57 -19.75 1.48
N VAL A 171 4.48 -20.40 2.21
CA VAL A 171 5.89 -20.48 1.85
C VAL A 171 6.12 -21.07 0.46
N GLU A 172 5.25 -21.98 0.00
CA GLU A 172 5.31 -22.62 -1.32
C GLU A 172 5.16 -21.62 -2.48
N ILE A 173 4.44 -20.50 -2.29
CA ILE A 173 4.28 -19.44 -3.30
C ILE A 173 5.25 -18.29 -3.01
N GLY A 174 5.39 -17.94 -1.73
CA GLY A 174 6.19 -16.81 -1.29
C GLY A 174 7.70 -16.98 -1.46
N LEU A 175 8.23 -18.19 -1.28
CA LEU A 175 9.66 -18.46 -1.47
C LEU A 175 10.07 -18.34 -2.96
N PRO A 176 9.35 -18.94 -3.93
CA PRO A 176 9.58 -18.67 -5.35
C PRO A 176 9.47 -17.19 -5.72
N GLU A 177 8.51 -16.46 -5.16
CA GLU A 177 8.37 -15.02 -5.40
C GLU A 177 9.61 -14.24 -4.97
N LEU A 178 10.11 -14.47 -3.75
CA LEU A 178 11.33 -13.81 -3.25
C LEU A 178 12.57 -14.18 -4.08
N VAL A 179 12.73 -15.47 -4.42
CA VAL A 179 13.87 -15.95 -5.22
C VAL A 179 13.82 -15.36 -6.63
N LEU A 180 12.67 -15.38 -7.29
CA LEU A 180 12.49 -14.78 -8.62
C LEU A 180 12.75 -13.28 -8.58
N LEU A 181 12.22 -12.56 -7.59
CA LEU A 181 12.45 -11.12 -7.45
C LEU A 181 13.95 -10.82 -7.32
N VAL A 182 14.69 -11.55 -6.48
CA VAL A 182 16.14 -11.37 -6.32
C VAL A 182 16.89 -11.69 -7.61
N ILE A 183 16.54 -12.76 -8.31
CA ILE A 183 17.18 -13.13 -9.59
C ILE A 183 16.90 -12.05 -10.64
N PHE A 184 15.65 -11.65 -10.83
CA PHE A 184 15.31 -10.63 -11.82
C PHE A 184 15.89 -9.26 -11.49
N SER A 185 15.90 -8.88 -10.20
CA SER A 185 16.41 -7.57 -9.76
C SER A 185 17.93 -7.49 -9.70
N GLN A 186 18.65 -8.54 -9.30
CA GLN A 186 20.11 -8.48 -9.16
C GLN A 186 20.86 -9.14 -10.32
N TYR A 187 20.39 -10.28 -10.81
CA TYR A 187 21.10 -11.04 -11.85
C TYR A 187 20.82 -10.49 -13.25
N LEU A 188 19.56 -10.16 -13.56
CA LEU A 188 19.20 -9.61 -14.88
C LEU A 188 19.72 -8.17 -15.07
N ALA A 189 19.71 -7.37 -14.00
CA ALA A 189 20.31 -6.03 -13.98
C ALA A 189 21.82 -6.05 -14.24
N HIS A 190 22.51 -7.11 -13.81
CA HIS A 190 23.95 -7.28 -14.04
C HIS A 190 24.28 -7.87 -15.43
N LEU A 191 23.40 -8.69 -16.01
CA LEU A 191 23.61 -9.37 -17.29
C LEU A 191 23.23 -8.53 -18.52
N ILE A 192 22.25 -7.64 -18.42
CA ILE A 192 21.80 -6.80 -19.53
C ILE A 192 22.63 -5.50 -19.52
N ARG A 193 23.55 -5.39 -20.48
CA ARG A 193 24.53 -4.31 -20.71
C ARG A 193 24.15 -2.90 -20.17
N PRO A 194 25.12 -2.12 -19.65
CA PRO A 194 24.95 -0.84 -18.94
C PRO A 194 24.51 0.37 -19.79
N GLY A 195 23.75 0.15 -20.88
CA GLY A 195 23.34 1.19 -21.82
C GLY A 195 21.84 1.32 -22.07
N LYS A 196 21.00 0.39 -21.59
CA LYS A 196 19.54 0.45 -21.75
C LYS A 196 18.83 -0.01 -20.48
N ASN A 197 18.70 0.90 -19.50
CA ASN A 197 18.04 0.69 -18.20
C ASN A 197 16.52 0.47 -18.29
N ILE A 198 16.01 0.03 -19.44
CA ILE A 198 14.59 -0.20 -19.69
C ILE A 198 14.16 -1.52 -19.03
N PHE A 199 14.97 -2.57 -19.15
CA PHE A 199 14.63 -3.90 -18.59
C PHE A 199 14.68 -3.95 -17.07
N ASP A 200 15.63 -3.24 -16.44
CA ASP A 200 15.76 -3.18 -14.98
C ASP A 200 14.55 -2.47 -14.34
N ARG A 201 14.05 -1.41 -15.00
CA ARG A 201 12.86 -0.68 -14.56
C ARG A 201 11.62 -1.56 -14.52
N PHE A 202 11.42 -2.45 -15.50
CA PHE A 202 10.22 -3.28 -15.62
C PHE A 202 10.31 -4.65 -14.95
N ALA A 203 11.41 -4.98 -14.28
CA ALA A 203 11.63 -6.29 -13.66
C ALA A 203 10.49 -6.71 -12.72
N VAL A 204 9.96 -5.76 -11.93
CA VAL A 204 8.86 -6.01 -10.98
C VAL A 204 7.55 -6.43 -11.69
N LEU A 205 7.26 -5.89 -12.87
CA LEU A 205 6.06 -6.29 -13.63
C LEU A 205 6.16 -7.74 -14.09
N PHE A 206 7.32 -8.13 -14.63
CA PHE A 206 7.55 -9.50 -15.09
C PHE A 206 7.48 -10.49 -13.94
N THR A 207 8.05 -10.18 -12.78
CA THR A 207 8.01 -11.07 -11.62
C THR A 207 6.58 -11.27 -11.12
N VAL A 208 5.79 -10.20 -11.03
CA VAL A 208 4.38 -10.30 -10.58
C VAL A 208 3.55 -11.16 -11.53
N ILE A 209 3.71 -11.01 -12.85
CA ILE A 209 3.00 -11.81 -13.84
C ILE A 209 3.39 -13.28 -13.75
N ILE A 210 4.69 -13.58 -13.67
CA ILE A 210 5.21 -14.95 -13.57
C ILE A 210 4.71 -15.63 -12.29
N VAL A 211 4.77 -14.93 -11.15
CA VAL A 211 4.31 -15.46 -9.86
C VAL A 211 2.79 -15.68 -9.88
N TRP A 212 2.02 -14.79 -10.50
CA TRP A 212 0.58 -14.97 -10.64
C TRP A 212 0.23 -16.22 -11.47
N ILE A 213 0.91 -16.43 -12.60
CA ILE A 213 0.72 -17.64 -13.43
C ILE A 213 1.09 -18.90 -12.63
N TYR A 214 2.20 -18.86 -11.90
CA TYR A 214 2.65 -19.96 -11.05
C TYR A 214 1.62 -20.29 -9.95
N ALA A 215 1.10 -19.28 -9.25
CA ALA A 215 0.07 -19.44 -8.23
C ALA A 215 -1.24 -20.00 -8.81
N HIS A 216 -1.62 -19.57 -10.02
CA HIS A 216 -2.79 -20.08 -10.71
C HIS A 216 -2.63 -21.56 -11.08
N LEU A 217 -1.47 -21.95 -11.63
CA LEU A 217 -1.16 -23.34 -11.97
C LEU A 217 -1.17 -24.25 -10.74
N LEU A 218 -0.63 -23.81 -9.60
CA LEU A 218 -0.70 -24.57 -8.34
C LEU A 218 -2.13 -24.72 -7.81
N THR A 219 -2.98 -23.70 -8.02
CA THR A 219 -4.39 -23.73 -7.61
C THR A 219 -5.19 -24.71 -8.46
N VAL A 220 -4.99 -24.72 -9.79
CA VAL A 220 -5.64 -25.66 -10.73
C VAL A 220 -5.09 -27.08 -10.58
N GLY A 221 -3.80 -27.23 -10.30
CA GLY A 221 -3.12 -28.50 -10.07
C GLY A 221 -3.55 -29.23 -8.79
N GLY A 222 -4.45 -28.64 -7.99
CA GLY A 222 -5.06 -29.31 -6.83
C GLY A 222 -4.13 -29.53 -5.64
N ALA A 223 -2.93 -28.93 -5.64
CA ALA A 223 -1.93 -29.06 -4.58
C ALA A 223 -2.46 -28.72 -3.18
N TYR A 224 -3.47 -27.85 -3.11
CA TYR A 224 -4.08 -27.37 -1.88
C TYR A 224 -5.38 -28.09 -1.48
N ASN A 225 -5.90 -29.05 -2.27
CA ASN A 225 -7.19 -29.71 -2.00
C ASN A 225 -7.20 -30.56 -0.72
N GLY A 226 -6.04 -31.08 -0.29
CA GLY A 226 -5.88 -31.93 0.91
C GLY A 226 -5.29 -31.24 2.15
N LYS A 227 -5.07 -29.91 2.10
CA LYS A 227 -4.43 -29.15 3.20
C LYS A 227 -5.47 -28.58 4.17
N PRO A 228 -5.10 -28.25 5.43
CA PRO A 228 -6.04 -27.65 6.39
C PRO A 228 -6.67 -26.33 5.88
N PRO A 229 -7.92 -26.01 6.29
CA PRO A 229 -8.72 -24.93 5.70
C PRO A 229 -8.10 -23.54 5.81
N LYS A 230 -7.28 -23.29 6.84
CA LYS A 230 -6.51 -22.03 6.99
C LYS A 230 -5.47 -21.85 5.87
N THR A 231 -4.83 -22.94 5.44
CA THR A 231 -3.85 -22.94 4.34
C THR A 231 -4.55 -22.80 2.99
N GLN A 232 -5.72 -23.43 2.84
CA GLN A 232 -6.53 -23.27 1.62
C GLN A 232 -7.04 -21.84 1.44
N ALA A 233 -7.41 -21.15 2.53
CA ALA A 233 -7.89 -19.77 2.48
C ALA A 233 -6.79 -18.75 2.18
N SER A 234 -5.54 -19.05 2.57
CA SER A 234 -4.41 -18.14 2.34
C SER A 234 -3.66 -18.42 1.04
N CYS A 235 -3.59 -19.68 0.58
CA CYS A 235 -2.72 -20.09 -0.53
C CYS A 235 -3.44 -20.34 -1.85
N ARG A 236 -4.77 -20.42 -1.85
CA ARG A 236 -5.53 -20.51 -3.11
C ARG A 236 -5.91 -19.12 -3.62
N THR A 237 -5.80 -18.93 -4.93
CA THR A 237 -6.17 -17.67 -5.60
C THR A 237 -7.68 -17.43 -5.68
N ASP A 238 -8.52 -18.45 -5.42
CA ASP A 238 -9.97 -18.43 -5.61
C ASP A 238 -10.79 -18.06 -4.35
N ARG A 239 -10.16 -18.09 -3.15
CA ARG A 239 -10.86 -17.92 -1.85
C ARG A 239 -10.54 -16.62 -1.11
N ALA A 240 -9.93 -15.64 -1.78
CA ALA A 240 -9.56 -14.38 -1.15
C ALA A 240 -10.76 -13.57 -0.59
N GLY A 241 -11.99 -13.83 -1.08
CA GLY A 241 -13.23 -13.23 -0.57
C GLY A 241 -13.39 -11.72 -0.80
N LEU A 242 -12.32 -11.02 -1.19
CA LEU A 242 -12.29 -9.57 -1.45
C LEU A 242 -13.22 -9.15 -2.58
N ILE A 243 -13.30 -9.93 -3.65
CA ILE A 243 -14.14 -9.63 -4.83
C ILE A 243 -15.62 -9.79 -4.49
N SER A 244 -15.97 -10.79 -3.67
CA SER A 244 -17.35 -11.03 -3.23
C SER A 244 -17.84 -10.01 -2.20
N GLY A 245 -16.94 -9.38 -1.44
CA GLY A 245 -17.27 -8.38 -0.42
C GLY A 245 -17.26 -6.92 -0.93
N ALA A 246 -16.84 -6.67 -2.17
CA ALA A 246 -16.73 -5.33 -2.73
C ALA A 246 -18.06 -4.86 -3.36
N GLN A 247 -19.04 -4.47 -2.54
CA GLN A 247 -20.22 -3.75 -3.04
C GLN A 247 -19.91 -2.26 -3.22
N TRP A 248 -19.82 -1.83 -4.49
CA TRP A 248 -19.45 -0.47 -4.92
C TRP A 248 -20.40 0.66 -4.44
N HIS A 249 -21.60 0.32 -3.98
CA HIS A 249 -22.65 1.30 -3.62
C HIS A 249 -22.52 1.91 -2.21
N VAL A 250 -21.72 1.34 -1.30
CA VAL A 250 -21.58 1.83 0.11
C VAL A 250 -20.50 2.92 0.25
N LEU A 251 -19.78 3.21 -0.84
CA LEU A 251 -18.65 4.13 -0.89
C LEU A 251 -19.02 5.57 -0.43
N CYS A 252 -20.26 6.03 -0.70
CA CYS A 252 -20.61 7.44 -0.61
C CYS A 252 -20.74 7.99 0.84
N SER A 253 -21.11 7.16 1.83
CA SER A 253 -21.33 7.65 3.20
C SER A 253 -20.05 7.78 4.04
N PHE A 254 -19.00 7.00 3.76
CA PHE A 254 -17.74 7.05 4.53
C PHE A 254 -16.73 8.08 3.98
N ILE A 255 -16.90 8.48 2.71
CA ILE A 255 -16.04 9.45 2.00
C ILE A 255 -16.07 10.85 2.66
N PHE A 256 -17.22 11.32 3.12
CA PHE A 256 -17.37 12.72 3.53
C PHE A 256 -16.65 13.07 4.85
N HIS A 257 -16.33 12.08 5.68
CA HIS A 257 -15.67 12.35 6.97
C HIS A 257 -14.15 12.14 6.93
N PHE A 258 -13.65 11.25 6.07
CA PHE A 258 -12.21 10.93 5.98
C PHE A 258 -11.48 11.78 4.93
N SER A 259 -12.17 12.22 3.87
CA SER A 259 -11.56 12.98 2.78
C SER A 259 -11.19 14.43 3.14
N ASN A 260 -11.78 15.01 4.20
CA ASN A 260 -11.45 16.37 4.63
C ASN A 260 -10.12 16.48 5.40
N VAL A 261 -9.53 15.34 5.80
CA VAL A 261 -8.42 15.32 6.77
C VAL A 261 -7.09 14.99 6.09
N LEU A 262 -7.14 14.15 5.05
CA LEU A 262 -5.98 13.87 4.22
C LEU A 262 -5.78 14.85 3.06
N ALA A 263 -6.78 15.69 2.74
CA ALA A 263 -6.67 16.68 1.66
C ALA A 263 -5.70 17.85 1.97
N TRP A 264 -5.10 17.89 3.17
CA TRP A 264 -4.21 18.97 3.61
C TRP A 264 -2.92 18.48 4.30
N VAL A 265 -2.56 17.20 4.09
CA VAL A 265 -1.19 16.69 4.33
C VAL A 265 -0.55 16.43 2.98
#